data_AF-A0A9N9I0D3-F1
#
_entry.id   AF-A0A9N9I0D3-F1
#
_cell.length_a   1.000
_cell.length_b   1.000
_cell.length_c   1.000
_cell.angle_alpha   90.00
_cell.angle_beta   90.00
_cell.angle_gamma   90.00
#
_symmetry.space_group_name_H-M   'P 1'
#
loop_
_entity.id
_entity.type
_entity.pdbx_description
1 polymer ?
#
loop_
_entity_poly.entity_id
_entity_poly.type
_entity_poly.pdbx_seq_one_letter_code
_entity_poly.pdbx_strand_id
1 'polypeptide(L)'
;MSLRVLLSANPNFAELYEELTTQYLTPDGTTKELSRELNQETYMKDKAFYFETLILYNAVQQLSLQKELSKEKTVDTQRKVLEAIKNVLSFAETKQYIGFRAKDPSLKNNKHTLFGLTEENLRLAVENELQELKISKEYILTSVENKLKEQCEDITKFYYAGEELNPKLIFTKAVHLNKKVNQCVNDLWHSKIDIIANQNQLGEQIVNYMNVMKEILSNLWNVLEEFKLHHEFEKNRIFGDYFSSIIKSIVLKFRVLRFNALLSIYNKDTVERLKIIRDDLLKEETKMCQELNALESELSKYQICDELESIVQIYTK
;
A
#
# COMPACT_ATOMS: atom_id res chain seq x y z
N MET A 1 -54.37 18.67 24.81
CA MET A 1 -55.10 17.52 24.23
C MET A 1 -54.58 16.28 24.94
N SER A 2 -55.31 15.76 25.94
CA SER A 2 -54.75 14.85 26.93
C SER A 2 -54.37 13.49 26.35
N LEU A 3 -53.19 12.98 26.70
CA LEU A 3 -52.68 11.62 26.42
C LEU A 3 -53.73 10.51 26.65
N ARG A 4 -54.66 10.74 27.60
CA ARG A 4 -55.79 9.86 27.88
C ARG A 4 -56.76 9.64 26.70
N VAL A 5 -56.92 10.60 25.79
CA VAL A 5 -57.82 10.50 24.63
C VAL A 5 -57.20 9.65 23.50
N LEU A 6 -55.85 9.65 23.41
CA LEU A 6 -55.11 8.81 22.46
C LEU A 6 -55.00 7.35 22.91
N LEU A 7 -54.92 7.12 24.23
CA LEU A 7 -54.89 5.78 24.83
C LEU A 7 -56.25 5.05 24.75
N SER A 8 -57.37 5.77 24.75
CA SER A 8 -58.71 5.16 24.58
C SER A 8 -59.04 4.75 23.14
N ALA A 9 -58.32 5.30 22.15
CA ALA A 9 -58.55 5.00 20.74
C ALA A 9 -57.79 3.74 20.26
N ASN A 10 -56.76 3.30 21.00
CA ASN A 10 -55.93 2.14 20.66
C ASN A 10 -55.66 1.30 21.93
N PRO A 11 -56.56 0.38 22.31
CA PRO A 11 -56.47 -0.37 23.56
C PRO A 11 -55.19 -1.21 23.67
N ASN A 12 -54.72 -1.78 22.55
CA ASN A 12 -53.48 -2.58 22.52
C ASN A 12 -52.22 -1.75 22.83
N PHE A 13 -52.24 -0.43 22.55
CA PHE A 13 -51.10 0.45 22.84
C PHE A 13 -51.14 0.92 24.30
N ALA A 14 -52.33 0.98 24.90
CA ALA A 14 -52.49 1.26 26.33
C ALA A 14 -52.01 0.06 27.18
N GLU A 15 -52.34 -1.17 26.78
CA GLU A 15 -51.81 -2.38 27.42
C GLU A 15 -50.29 -2.45 27.30
N LEU A 16 -49.71 -2.21 26.11
CA LEU A 16 -48.25 -2.19 25.94
C LEU A 16 -47.58 -1.09 26.78
N TYR A 17 -48.20 0.09 26.88
CA TYR A 17 -47.67 1.19 27.69
C TYR A 17 -47.74 0.88 29.19
N GLU A 18 -48.82 0.25 29.66
CA GLU A 18 -48.91 -0.25 31.03
C GLU A 18 -47.91 -1.38 31.29
N GLU A 19 -47.69 -2.30 30.34
CA GLU A 19 -46.71 -3.38 30.47
C GLU A 19 -45.27 -2.85 30.53
N LEU A 20 -44.94 -1.87 29.69
CA LEU A 20 -43.63 -1.21 29.67
C LEU A 20 -43.38 -0.40 30.95
N THR A 21 -44.39 0.30 31.48
CA THR A 21 -44.26 1.07 32.72
C THR A 21 -44.29 0.20 33.98
N THR A 22 -44.97 -0.95 33.95
CA THR A 22 -45.03 -1.87 35.09
C THR A 22 -43.86 -2.85 35.14
N GLN A 23 -43.39 -3.37 34.00
CA GLN A 23 -42.30 -4.37 33.98
C GLN A 23 -40.92 -3.76 33.76
N TYR A 24 -40.79 -2.74 32.90
CA TYR A 24 -39.46 -2.33 32.39
C TYR A 24 -39.00 -0.94 32.85
N LEU A 25 -39.90 0.02 33.11
CA LEU A 25 -39.53 1.41 33.39
C LEU A 25 -39.87 1.86 34.82
N THR A 26 -39.05 2.78 35.35
CA THR A 26 -39.36 3.58 36.55
C THR A 26 -40.10 4.86 36.16
N PRO A 27 -40.78 5.56 37.10
CA PRO A 27 -41.53 6.79 36.79
C PRO A 27 -40.71 7.93 36.17
N ASP A 28 -39.37 7.88 36.24
CA ASP A 28 -38.45 8.83 35.57
C ASP A 28 -38.02 8.39 34.15
N GLY A 29 -38.55 7.28 33.63
CA GLY A 29 -38.26 6.80 32.27
C GLY A 29 -36.95 6.01 32.13
N THR A 30 -36.32 5.60 33.24
CA THR A 30 -35.14 4.72 33.21
C THR A 30 -35.53 3.26 33.46
N THR A 31 -34.78 2.32 32.87
CA THR A 31 -35.06 0.88 32.99
C THR A 31 -34.88 0.39 34.44
N LYS A 32 -35.78 -0.46 34.94
CA LYS A 32 -35.74 -0.99 36.31
C LYS A 32 -34.45 -1.76 36.62
N GLU A 33 -33.85 -2.43 35.63
CA GLU A 33 -32.52 -3.05 35.74
C GLU A 33 -31.41 -2.02 35.99
N LEU A 34 -31.44 -0.90 35.26
CA LEU A 34 -30.47 0.18 35.39
C LEU A 34 -30.60 0.88 36.76
N SER A 35 -31.83 1.01 37.28
CA SER A 35 -32.06 1.51 38.64
C SER A 35 -31.63 0.51 39.73
N ARG A 36 -31.62 -0.80 39.44
CA ARG A 36 -31.11 -1.85 40.34
C ARG A 36 -29.59 -1.88 40.39
N GLU A 37 -28.91 -1.65 39.27
CA GLU A 37 -27.46 -1.45 39.22
C GLU A 37 -27.03 -0.13 39.88
N LEU A 38 -27.90 0.89 39.86
CA LEU A 38 -27.71 2.16 40.54
C LEU A 38 -27.92 2.11 42.07
N ASN A 39 -28.12 0.92 42.67
CA ASN A 39 -28.26 0.74 44.13
C ASN A 39 -26.92 1.01 44.87
N GLN A 40 -26.64 2.30 45.02
CA GLN A 40 -26.16 3.09 46.16
C GLN A 40 -24.94 2.69 47.02
N GLU A 41 -24.42 1.46 47.02
CA GLU A 41 -23.16 1.16 47.76
C GLU A 41 -21.98 0.79 46.88
N THR A 42 -22.17 -0.07 45.89
CA THR A 42 -21.11 -0.45 44.94
C THR A 42 -20.75 0.73 44.03
N TYR A 43 -21.74 1.45 43.51
CA TYR A 43 -21.49 2.66 42.70
C TYR A 43 -20.76 3.76 43.48
N MET A 44 -21.11 3.98 44.76
CA MET A 44 -20.42 4.97 45.59
C MET A 44 -18.98 4.55 45.90
N LYS A 45 -18.75 3.25 46.13
CA LYS A 45 -17.39 2.69 46.30
C LYS A 45 -16.57 2.78 45.01
N ASP A 46 -17.15 2.45 43.85
CA ASP A 46 -16.46 2.54 42.56
C ASP A 46 -16.18 3.99 42.16
N LYS A 47 -17.10 4.89 42.47
CA LYS A 47 -16.93 6.34 42.27
C LYS A 47 -15.86 6.91 43.19
N ALA A 48 -15.84 6.51 44.46
CA ALA A 48 -14.78 6.88 45.40
C ALA A 48 -13.42 6.35 44.93
N PHE A 49 -13.35 5.07 44.55
CA PHE A 49 -12.15 4.44 44.00
C PHE A 49 -11.65 5.13 42.73
N TYR A 50 -12.57 5.52 41.83
CA TYR A 50 -12.23 6.28 40.63
C TYR A 50 -11.63 7.65 40.98
N PHE A 51 -12.24 8.39 41.91
CA PHE A 51 -11.72 9.70 42.30
C PHE A 51 -10.39 9.59 43.05
N GLU A 52 -10.22 8.60 43.92
CA GLU A 52 -8.93 8.31 44.56
C GLU A 52 -7.86 8.02 43.50
N THR A 53 -8.18 7.20 42.51
CA THR A 53 -7.28 6.88 41.40
C THR A 53 -6.98 8.12 40.55
N LEU A 54 -7.97 8.98 40.31
CA LEU A 54 -7.83 10.22 39.55
C LEU A 54 -6.95 11.24 40.28
N ILE A 55 -7.11 11.38 41.60
CA ILE A 55 -6.28 12.26 42.44
C ILE A 55 -4.83 11.78 42.40
N LEU A 56 -4.61 10.48 42.55
CA LEU A 56 -3.27 9.89 42.46
C LEU A 56 -2.66 10.08 41.06
N TYR A 57 -3.43 9.84 40.00
CA TYR A 57 -3.00 10.06 38.62
C TYR A 57 -2.62 11.52 38.37
N ASN A 58 -3.46 12.47 38.79
CA ASN A 58 -3.19 13.90 38.65
C ASN A 58 -1.95 14.33 39.45
N ALA A 59 -1.76 13.81 40.66
CA ALA A 59 -0.57 14.09 41.46
C ALA A 59 0.71 13.59 40.78
N VAL A 60 0.67 12.39 40.18
CA VAL A 60 1.77 11.81 39.41
C VAL A 60 2.03 12.58 38.10
N GLN A 61 0.98 12.99 37.39
CA GLN A 61 1.09 13.79 36.18
C GLN A 61 1.70 15.17 36.48
N GLN A 62 1.29 15.82 37.56
CA GLN A 62 1.87 17.10 37.99
C GLN A 62 3.30 16.97 38.53
N LEU A 63 3.68 15.82 39.10
CA LEU A 63 5.09 15.52 39.41
C LEU A 63 5.92 15.41 38.12
N SER A 64 5.39 14.78 37.07
CA SER A 64 6.04 14.72 35.76
C SER A 64 6.21 16.11 35.12
N LEU A 65 5.19 16.97 35.22
CA LEU A 65 5.22 18.34 34.68
C LEU A 65 6.16 19.29 35.46
N GLN A 66 6.34 19.11 36.78
CA GLN A 66 7.29 19.91 37.56
C GLN A 66 8.75 19.73 37.13
N LYS A 67 9.10 18.62 36.44
CA LYS A 67 10.43 18.42 35.81
C LYS A 67 10.76 19.52 34.79
N GLU A 68 9.76 20.10 34.14
CA GLU A 68 9.97 21.13 33.10
C GLU A 68 10.22 22.53 33.71
N LEU A 69 9.69 22.79 34.91
CA LEU A 69 9.80 24.08 35.60
C LEU A 69 11.02 24.18 36.52
N SER A 70 11.46 23.07 37.12
CA SER A 70 12.51 23.04 38.17
C SER A 70 13.87 22.57 37.63
N LYS A 71 14.42 23.21 36.60
CA LYS A 71 15.68 22.76 35.96
C LYS A 71 16.94 22.88 36.83
N GLU A 72 16.92 23.60 37.95
CA GLU A 72 18.19 24.03 38.58
C GLU A 72 18.63 23.32 39.87
N LYS A 73 17.81 22.58 40.63
CA LYS A 73 18.24 22.04 41.94
C LYS A 73 17.61 20.69 42.36
N THR A 74 17.75 19.64 41.57
CA THR A 74 17.37 18.28 42.00
C THR A 74 18.49 17.29 41.79
N VAL A 75 18.68 16.41 42.78
CA VAL A 75 19.73 15.39 42.84
C VAL A 75 19.58 14.43 41.65
N ASP A 76 20.68 13.99 41.04
CA ASP A 76 20.71 13.19 39.81
C ASP A 76 19.84 11.91 39.87
N THR A 77 19.70 11.33 41.06
CA THR A 77 18.80 10.19 41.32
C THR A 77 17.32 10.54 41.19
N GLN A 78 16.90 11.73 41.64
CA GLN A 78 15.51 12.18 41.53
C GLN A 78 15.12 12.47 40.08
N ARG A 79 16.07 12.93 39.27
CA ARG A 79 15.85 13.19 37.83
C ARG A 79 15.63 11.91 37.04
N LYS A 80 16.39 10.86 37.32
CA LYS A 80 16.24 9.53 36.71
C LYS A 80 14.89 8.89 37.08
N VAL A 81 14.48 9.01 38.35
CA VAL A 81 13.18 8.52 38.83
C VAL A 81 12.02 9.27 38.16
N LEU A 82 12.10 10.60 38.03
CA LEU A 82 11.09 11.38 37.30
C LEU A 82 11.06 11.08 35.79
N GLU A 83 12.18 10.68 35.20
CA GLU A 83 12.26 10.22 33.81
C GLU A 83 11.58 8.87 33.62
N ALA A 84 11.86 7.92 34.50
CA ALA A 84 11.19 6.62 34.51
C ALA A 84 9.66 6.78 34.68
N ILE A 85 9.20 7.70 35.54
CA ILE A 85 7.76 7.98 35.68
C ILE A 85 7.18 8.55 34.37
N LYS A 86 7.87 9.48 33.71
CA LYS A 86 7.42 10.07 32.44
C LYS A 86 7.35 9.02 31.33
N ASN A 87 8.35 8.15 31.25
CA ASN A 87 8.41 7.08 30.26
C ASN A 87 7.31 6.06 30.50
N VAL A 88 7.06 5.65 31.75
CA VAL A 88 5.95 4.75 32.12
C VAL A 88 4.57 5.39 31.88
N LEU A 89 4.40 6.70 32.08
CA LEU A 89 3.15 7.40 31.76
C LEU A 89 2.92 7.47 30.24
N SER A 90 3.96 7.87 29.50
CA SER A 90 3.95 7.92 28.03
C SER A 90 3.71 6.52 27.44
N PHE A 91 4.22 5.49 28.11
CA PHE A 91 3.96 4.10 27.79
C PHE A 91 2.49 3.72 27.97
N ALA A 92 1.89 4.07 29.11
CA ALA A 92 0.49 3.78 29.37
C ALA A 92 -0.42 4.46 28.33
N GLU A 93 -0.09 5.69 27.93
CA GLU A 93 -0.78 6.42 26.86
C GLU A 93 -0.59 5.75 25.50
N THR A 94 0.65 5.41 25.11
CA THR A 94 0.94 4.72 23.84
C THR A 94 0.28 3.34 23.75
N LYS A 95 0.15 2.60 24.86
CA LYS A 95 -0.62 1.35 24.90
C LYS A 95 -2.09 1.58 24.55
N GLN A 96 -2.70 2.66 25.02
CA GLN A 96 -4.07 3.03 24.69
C GLN A 96 -4.24 3.35 23.20
N TYR A 97 -3.25 4.03 22.59
CA TYR A 97 -3.23 4.30 21.16
C TYR A 97 -2.98 3.05 20.30
N ILE A 98 -2.17 2.10 20.77
CA ILE A 98 -1.93 0.81 20.10
C ILE A 98 -3.19 -0.07 20.11
N GLY A 99 -4.00 0.02 21.18
CA GLY A 99 -5.30 -0.66 21.28
C GLY A 99 -6.40 -0.08 20.37
N PHE A 100 -6.18 1.09 19.76
CA PHE A 100 -7.13 1.75 18.87
C PHE A 100 -7.10 1.20 17.43
N ARG A 101 -6.96 -0.12 17.27
CA ARG A 101 -7.24 -0.76 15.98
C ARG A 101 -8.74 -1.02 15.87
N ALA A 102 -9.36 -0.34 14.90
CA ALA A 102 -10.68 -0.68 14.41
C ALA A 102 -10.77 -2.20 14.20
N LYS A 103 -11.94 -2.76 14.51
CA LYS A 103 -12.31 -4.16 14.26
C LYS A 103 -12.34 -4.45 12.75
N ASP A 104 -11.21 -4.35 12.06
CA ASP A 104 -11.07 -4.71 10.66
C ASP A 104 -10.57 -6.16 10.56
N PRO A 105 -11.40 -7.09 10.07
CA PRO A 105 -11.06 -8.52 10.00
C PRO A 105 -10.01 -8.86 8.93
N SER A 106 -9.56 -7.90 8.12
CA SER A 106 -8.57 -8.06 7.04
C SER A 106 -7.11 -8.00 7.50
N LEU A 107 -6.84 -7.60 8.75
CA LEU A 107 -5.47 -7.39 9.27
C LEU A 107 -5.02 -8.44 10.31
N LYS A 108 -5.73 -9.57 10.42
CA LYS A 108 -5.47 -10.61 11.44
C LYS A 108 -4.06 -11.23 11.42
N ASN A 109 -3.28 -11.07 10.35
CA ASN A 109 -1.98 -11.74 10.18
C ASN A 109 -0.75 -10.82 10.17
N ASN A 110 -0.87 -9.50 10.34
CA ASN A 110 0.29 -8.62 10.36
C ASN A 110 0.64 -8.18 11.78
N LYS A 111 1.73 -8.76 12.31
CA LYS A 111 2.48 -8.37 13.52
C LYS A 111 3.07 -6.95 13.47
N HIS A 112 2.57 -6.09 12.61
CA HIS A 112 3.09 -4.76 12.41
C HIS A 112 2.12 -3.77 13.03
N THR A 113 2.37 -3.42 14.29
CA THR A 113 1.84 -2.22 14.95
C THR A 113 2.47 -0.97 14.30
N LEU A 114 1.82 0.19 14.41
CA LEU A 114 2.36 1.46 13.87
C LEU A 114 3.83 1.62 14.36
N PHE A 115 4.77 1.79 13.42
CA PHE A 115 6.21 1.89 13.65
C PHE A 115 6.96 0.64 14.16
N GLY A 116 6.38 -0.57 14.10
CA GLY A 116 7.11 -1.81 14.44
C GLY A 116 7.34 -2.03 15.94
N LEU A 117 6.68 -1.26 16.80
CA LEU A 117 6.67 -1.47 18.24
C LEU A 117 5.69 -2.59 18.60
N THR A 118 6.20 -3.75 19.02
CA THR A 118 5.38 -4.86 19.53
C THR A 118 5.06 -4.66 21.01
N GLU A 119 3.88 -5.11 21.45
CA GLU A 119 3.47 -5.05 22.87
C GLU A 119 4.47 -5.77 23.80
N GLU A 120 5.18 -6.77 23.28
CA GLU A 120 6.22 -7.53 23.98
C GLU A 120 7.50 -6.72 24.23
N ASN A 121 8.02 -6.01 23.21
CA ASN A 121 9.19 -5.13 23.37
C ASN A 121 8.90 -3.98 24.35
N LEU A 122 7.65 -3.53 24.33
CA LEU A 122 7.11 -2.51 25.20
C LEU A 122 7.01 -3.00 26.66
N ARG A 123 6.57 -4.24 26.91
CA ARG A 123 6.55 -4.83 28.26
C ARG A 123 7.94 -4.97 28.87
N LEU A 124 8.94 -5.37 28.08
CA LEU A 124 10.33 -5.51 28.55
C LEU A 124 10.96 -4.17 28.95
N ALA A 125 10.69 -3.09 28.20
CA ALA A 125 11.15 -1.75 28.56
C ALA A 125 10.53 -1.26 29.88
N VAL A 126 9.23 -1.52 30.08
CA VAL A 126 8.53 -1.17 31.31
C VAL A 126 9.04 -1.97 32.50
N GLU A 127 9.32 -3.27 32.34
CA GLU A 127 9.82 -4.10 33.44
C GLU A 127 11.18 -3.62 33.98
N ASN A 128 12.06 -3.13 33.10
CA ASN A 128 13.34 -2.55 33.49
C ASN A 128 13.16 -1.22 34.25
N GLU A 129 12.31 -0.32 33.75
CA GLU A 129 12.02 0.96 34.43
C GLU A 129 11.24 0.77 35.75
N LEU A 130 10.42 -0.29 35.86
CA LEU A 130 9.71 -0.65 37.09
C LEU A 130 10.65 -1.13 38.19
N GLN A 131 11.79 -1.74 37.85
CA GLN A 131 12.81 -2.12 38.83
C GLN A 131 13.50 -0.89 39.41
N GLU A 132 13.77 0.14 38.60
CA GLU A 132 14.31 1.43 39.07
C GLU A 132 13.28 2.21 39.93
N LEU A 133 12.00 2.12 39.60
CA LEU A 133 10.90 2.69 40.38
C LEU A 133 10.69 2.00 41.73
N LYS A 134 10.91 0.68 41.81
CA LYS A 134 10.80 -0.07 43.08
C LYS A 134 11.84 0.39 44.11
N ILE A 135 13.04 0.73 43.67
CA ILE A 135 14.12 1.25 44.52
C ILE A 135 13.80 2.65 45.07
N SER A 136 12.92 3.41 44.38
CA SER A 136 12.59 4.81 44.68
C SER A 136 11.15 5.03 45.15
N LYS A 137 10.41 3.95 45.45
CA LYS A 137 9.00 3.98 45.85
C LYS A 137 8.73 4.87 47.06
N GLU A 138 9.63 4.87 48.05
CA GLU A 138 9.50 5.71 49.26
C GLU A 138 9.65 7.21 48.95
N TYR A 139 10.51 7.58 48.01
CA TYR A 139 10.68 8.97 47.59
C TYR A 139 9.46 9.49 46.83
N ILE A 140 8.88 8.66 45.94
CA ILE A 140 7.68 9.00 45.19
C ILE A 140 6.50 9.15 46.15
N LEU A 141 6.33 8.20 47.09
CA LEU A 141 5.26 8.26 48.09
C LEU A 141 5.36 9.54 48.93
N THR A 142 6.54 9.83 49.48
CA THR A 142 6.77 11.03 50.29
C THR A 142 6.51 12.32 49.50
N SER A 143 6.87 12.33 48.20
CA SER A 143 6.64 13.49 47.33
C SER A 143 5.17 13.69 46.96
N VAL A 144 4.42 12.61 46.76
CA VAL A 144 2.97 12.65 46.53
C VAL A 144 2.24 13.09 47.79
N GLU A 145 2.61 12.52 48.95
CA GLU A 145 2.02 12.88 50.24
C GLU A 145 2.24 14.35 50.61
N ASN A 146 3.47 14.86 50.43
CA ASN A 146 3.76 16.27 50.69
C ASN A 146 2.94 17.20 49.78
N LYS A 147 2.76 16.85 48.50
CA LYS A 147 1.92 17.64 47.59
C LYS A 147 0.45 17.59 47.92
N LEU A 148 -0.07 16.41 48.24
CA LEU A 148 -1.47 16.27 48.67
C LEU A 148 -1.69 17.04 49.97
N LYS A 149 -0.72 17.05 50.87
CA LYS A 149 -0.75 17.87 52.09
C LYS A 149 -0.74 19.37 51.76
N GLU A 150 0.11 19.84 50.86
CA GLU A 150 0.10 21.25 50.40
C GLU A 150 -1.25 21.64 49.77
N GLN A 151 -1.82 20.79 48.91
CA GLN A 151 -3.14 21.02 48.31
C GLN A 151 -4.25 21.04 49.37
N CYS A 152 -4.23 20.11 50.33
CA CYS A 152 -5.15 20.10 51.46
C CYS A 152 -4.98 21.35 52.34
N GLU A 153 -3.74 21.80 52.58
CA GLU A 153 -3.45 23.04 53.32
C GLU A 153 -3.96 24.27 52.57
N ASP A 154 -3.83 24.34 51.25
CA ASP A 154 -4.33 25.44 50.44
C ASP A 154 -5.86 25.46 50.36
N ILE A 155 -6.50 24.29 50.24
CA ILE A 155 -7.96 24.14 50.32
C ILE A 155 -8.45 24.53 51.72
N THR A 156 -7.74 24.11 52.77
CA THR A 156 -8.07 24.44 54.17
C THR A 156 -7.91 25.94 54.41
N LYS A 157 -6.82 26.57 53.91
CA LYS A 157 -6.63 28.02 53.95
C LYS A 157 -7.69 28.76 53.13
N PHE A 158 -8.23 28.18 52.06
CA PHE A 158 -9.29 28.81 51.27
C PHE A 158 -10.67 28.70 51.96
N TYR A 159 -10.98 27.54 52.54
CA TYR A 159 -12.29 27.25 53.12
C TYR A 159 -12.44 27.76 54.55
N TYR A 160 -11.38 27.66 55.37
CA TYR A 160 -11.38 28.07 56.78
C TYR A 160 -10.78 29.45 57.05
N ALA A 161 -10.23 30.17 56.06
CA ALA A 161 -9.91 31.60 56.24
C ALA A 161 -11.16 32.51 56.23
N GLY A 162 -12.35 31.92 56.32
CA GLY A 162 -13.65 32.57 56.11
C GLY A 162 -14.23 33.35 57.28
N GLU A 163 -13.61 33.37 58.47
CA GLU A 163 -14.23 34.07 59.62
C GLU A 163 -13.67 35.47 59.90
N GLU A 164 -12.51 35.87 59.36
CA GLU A 164 -11.91 37.20 59.66
C GLU A 164 -11.42 38.02 58.42
N LEU A 165 -11.84 37.68 57.20
CA LEU A 165 -11.42 38.43 56.01
C LEU A 165 -12.49 39.38 55.48
N ASN A 166 -12.19 40.68 55.54
CA ASN A 166 -13.00 41.77 54.98
C ASN A 166 -13.58 41.42 53.59
N PRO A 167 -14.90 41.58 53.36
CA PRO A 167 -15.56 41.20 52.11
C PRO A 167 -14.99 41.93 50.87
N LYS A 168 -14.43 43.13 51.06
CA LYS A 168 -13.69 43.87 50.02
C LYS A 168 -12.42 43.15 49.55
N LEU A 169 -11.71 42.45 50.44
CA LEU A 169 -10.46 41.75 50.14
C LEU A 169 -10.71 40.48 49.34
N ILE A 170 -11.78 39.75 49.66
CA ILE A 170 -12.27 38.59 48.90
C ILE A 170 -12.71 39.04 47.49
N PHE A 171 -13.45 40.14 47.38
CA PHE A 171 -13.84 40.70 46.08
C PHE A 171 -12.63 41.13 45.25
N THR A 172 -11.63 41.81 45.83
CA THR A 172 -10.40 42.16 45.09
C THR A 172 -9.57 40.96 44.69
N LYS A 173 -9.49 39.91 45.52
CA LYS A 173 -8.83 38.64 45.16
C LYS A 173 -9.60 37.91 44.06
N ALA A 174 -10.93 37.91 44.10
CA ALA A 174 -11.78 37.33 43.05
C ALA A 174 -11.65 38.08 41.72
N VAL A 175 -11.60 39.42 41.74
CA VAL A 175 -11.36 40.24 40.54
C VAL A 175 -9.95 40.00 39.99
N HIS A 176 -8.93 39.88 40.84
CA HIS A 176 -7.57 39.56 40.42
C HIS A 176 -7.47 38.14 39.83
N LEU A 177 -8.15 37.17 40.44
CA LEU A 177 -8.24 35.81 39.92
C LEU A 177 -8.96 35.79 38.57
N ASN A 178 -10.09 36.48 38.44
CA ASN A 178 -10.81 36.60 37.18
C ASN A 178 -9.95 37.25 36.09
N LYS A 179 -9.17 38.29 36.44
CA LYS A 179 -8.20 38.89 35.51
C LYS A 179 -7.12 37.89 35.07
N LYS A 180 -6.56 37.11 36.00
CA LYS A 180 -5.53 36.10 35.70
C LYS A 180 -6.10 34.91 34.89
N VAL A 181 -7.34 34.51 35.18
CA VAL A 181 -8.06 33.48 34.41
C VAL A 181 -8.33 33.98 33.00
N ASN A 182 -8.83 35.20 32.82
CA ASN A 182 -9.06 35.77 31.49
C ASN A 182 -7.76 35.95 30.69
N GLN A 183 -6.65 36.31 31.35
CA GLN A 183 -5.33 36.31 30.72
C GLN A 183 -4.93 34.91 30.24
N CYS A 184 -5.04 33.90 31.11
CA CYS A 184 -4.73 32.51 30.76
C CYS A 184 -5.63 31.99 29.63
N VAL A 185 -6.91 32.34 29.62
CA VAL A 185 -7.85 31.99 28.54
C VAL A 185 -7.45 32.65 27.22
N ASN A 186 -7.00 33.91 27.25
CA ASN A 186 -6.52 34.59 26.05
C ASN A 186 -5.20 33.98 25.54
N ASP A 187 -4.28 33.64 26.44
CA ASP A 187 -3.02 32.98 26.10
C ASP A 187 -3.28 31.59 25.48
N LEU A 188 -4.23 30.83 26.03
CA LEU A 188 -4.67 29.56 25.46
C LEU A 188 -5.33 29.74 24.10
N TRP A 189 -6.08 30.82 23.90
CA TRP A 189 -6.68 31.16 22.61
C TRP A 189 -5.62 31.46 21.56
N HIS A 190 -4.60 32.25 21.89
CA HIS A 190 -3.47 32.53 21.01
C HIS A 190 -2.68 31.26 20.69
N SER A 191 -2.38 30.44 21.69
CA SER A 191 -1.73 29.14 21.51
C SER A 191 -2.52 28.22 20.57
N LYS A 192 -3.86 28.19 20.69
CA LYS A 192 -4.73 27.43 19.78
C LYS A 192 -4.66 27.94 18.34
N ILE A 193 -4.65 29.27 18.15
CA ILE A 193 -4.52 29.87 16.81
C ILE A 193 -3.16 29.51 16.20
N ASP A 194 -2.08 29.61 16.98
CA ASP A 194 -0.73 29.26 16.52
C ASP A 194 -0.60 27.79 16.16
N ILE A 195 -1.23 26.90 16.95
CA ILE A 195 -1.27 25.46 16.62
C ILE A 195 -1.98 25.22 15.30
N ILE A 196 -3.12 25.87 15.05
CA ILE A 196 -3.86 25.72 13.79
C ILE A 196 -3.04 26.29 12.61
N ALA A 197 -2.38 27.43 12.79
CA ALA A 197 -1.51 28.02 11.78
C ALA A 197 -0.34 27.09 11.43
N ASN A 198 0.32 26.50 12.43
CA ASN A 198 1.38 25.52 12.25
C ASN A 198 0.87 24.24 11.55
N GLN A 199 -0.34 23.77 11.88
CA GLN A 199 -0.96 22.62 11.20
C GLN A 199 -1.22 22.92 9.72
N ASN A 200 -1.70 24.12 9.39
CA ASN A 200 -1.91 24.53 8.00
C ASN A 200 -0.58 24.63 7.25
N GLN A 201 0.44 25.22 7.86
CA GLN A 201 1.78 25.30 7.26
C GLN A 201 2.38 23.91 7.01
N LEU A 202 2.21 22.98 7.95
CA LEU A 202 2.62 21.58 7.77
C LEU A 202 1.84 20.94 6.61
N GLY A 203 0.54 21.21 6.52
CA GLY A 203 -0.31 20.76 5.40
C GLY A 203 0.20 21.27 4.05
N GLU A 204 0.52 22.55 3.94
CA GLU A 204 1.10 23.15 2.73
C GLU A 204 2.45 22.53 2.36
N GLN A 205 3.32 22.30 3.35
CA GLN A 205 4.60 21.61 3.13
C GLN A 205 4.39 20.18 2.60
N ILE A 206 3.45 19.43 3.18
CA ILE A 206 3.11 18.08 2.72
C ILE A 206 2.63 18.10 1.27
N VAL A 207 1.74 19.05 0.91
CA VAL A 207 1.27 19.21 -0.47
C VAL A 207 2.42 19.52 -1.42
N ASN A 208 3.34 20.41 -1.02
CA ASN A 208 4.54 20.70 -1.81
C ASN A 208 5.43 19.47 -1.99
N TYR A 209 5.66 18.68 -0.95
CA TYR A 209 6.42 17.43 -1.07
C TYR A 209 5.73 16.42 -1.98
N MET A 210 4.40 16.28 -1.92
CA MET A 210 3.65 15.42 -2.83
C MET A 210 3.75 15.90 -4.29
N ASN A 211 3.71 17.21 -4.53
CA ASN A 211 3.87 17.77 -5.87
C ASN A 211 5.26 17.49 -6.45
N VAL A 212 6.32 17.69 -5.65
CA VAL A 212 7.70 17.38 -6.07
C VAL A 212 7.85 15.88 -6.34
N MET A 213 7.29 15.01 -5.50
CA MET A 213 7.30 13.56 -5.76
C MET A 213 6.57 13.20 -7.05
N LYS A 214 5.44 13.85 -7.35
CA LYS A 214 4.71 13.65 -8.60
C LYS A 214 5.53 14.09 -9.82
N GLU A 215 6.22 15.22 -9.75
CA GLU A 215 7.10 15.68 -10.82
C GLU A 215 8.28 14.72 -11.04
N ILE A 216 8.93 14.26 -9.97
CA ILE A 216 10.01 13.27 -10.06
C ILE A 216 9.48 11.98 -10.70
N LEU A 217 8.31 11.50 -10.30
CA LEU A 217 7.70 10.30 -10.86
C LEU A 217 7.37 10.48 -12.35
N SER A 218 6.84 11.64 -12.74
CA SER A 218 6.57 11.96 -14.14
C SER A 218 7.85 12.01 -14.97
N ASN A 219 8.92 12.60 -14.44
CA ASN A 219 10.21 12.66 -15.12
C ASN A 219 10.83 11.26 -15.26
N LEU A 220 10.77 10.44 -14.20
CA LEU A 220 11.22 9.04 -14.25
C LEU A 220 10.41 8.24 -15.27
N TRP A 221 9.10 8.47 -15.35
CA TRP A 221 8.24 7.82 -16.33
C TRP A 221 8.64 8.20 -17.76
N ASN A 222 8.85 9.49 -18.04
CA ASN A 222 9.29 9.96 -19.35
C ASN A 222 10.66 9.38 -19.73
N VAL A 223 11.61 9.32 -18.79
CA VAL A 223 12.93 8.71 -19.02
C VAL A 223 12.79 7.20 -19.28
N LEU A 224 11.91 6.51 -18.54
CA LEU A 224 11.65 5.10 -18.76
C LEU A 224 11.01 4.85 -20.13
N GLU A 225 10.07 5.70 -20.55
CA GLU A 225 9.41 5.62 -21.84
C GLU A 225 10.42 5.86 -22.97
N GLU A 226 11.22 6.92 -22.91
CA GLU A 226 12.28 7.18 -23.90
C GLU A 226 13.32 6.06 -23.92
N PHE A 227 13.87 5.67 -22.77
CA PHE A 227 14.96 4.71 -22.74
C PHE A 227 14.49 3.29 -23.05
N LYS A 228 13.39 2.84 -22.47
CA LYS A 228 12.96 1.45 -22.64
C LYS A 228 12.21 1.24 -23.95
N LEU A 229 11.43 2.22 -24.40
CA LEU A 229 10.57 2.06 -25.56
C LEU A 229 11.27 2.55 -26.82
N HIS A 230 11.86 3.75 -26.80
CA HIS A 230 12.52 4.29 -27.99
C HIS A 230 13.87 3.61 -28.26
N HIS A 231 14.74 3.53 -27.25
CA HIS A 231 16.10 3.00 -27.48
C HIS A 231 16.11 1.50 -27.78
N GLU A 232 15.34 0.67 -27.07
CA GLU A 232 15.27 -0.77 -27.40
C GLU A 232 14.57 -1.01 -28.75
N PHE A 233 13.59 -0.18 -29.13
CA PHE A 233 12.97 -0.28 -30.45
C PHE A 233 13.97 0.08 -31.56
N GLU A 234 14.69 1.19 -31.42
CA GLU A 234 15.73 1.58 -32.38
C GLU A 234 16.84 0.53 -32.48
N LYS A 235 17.31 0.04 -31.35
CA LYS A 235 18.30 -1.05 -31.30
C LYS A 235 17.81 -2.28 -32.03
N ASN A 236 16.58 -2.74 -31.75
CA ASN A 236 15.99 -3.89 -32.43
C ASN A 236 15.83 -3.65 -33.94
N ARG A 237 15.47 -2.43 -34.35
CA ARG A 237 15.40 -2.05 -35.76
C ARG A 237 16.78 -2.12 -36.43
N ILE A 238 17.82 -1.55 -35.81
CA ILE A 238 19.20 -1.61 -36.32
C ILE A 238 19.69 -3.06 -36.42
N PHE A 239 19.42 -3.88 -35.40
CA PHE A 239 19.74 -5.31 -35.45
C PHE A 239 18.99 -6.02 -36.59
N GLY A 240 17.70 -5.72 -36.78
CA GLY A 240 16.91 -6.25 -37.89
C GLY A 240 17.50 -5.89 -39.26
N ASP A 241 17.87 -4.63 -39.46
CA ASP A 241 18.48 -4.13 -40.69
C ASP A 241 19.86 -4.78 -40.95
N TYR A 242 20.65 -4.97 -39.90
CA TYR A 242 21.94 -5.67 -39.95
C TYR A 242 21.78 -7.13 -40.39
N PHE A 243 20.89 -7.88 -39.74
CA PHE A 243 20.65 -9.28 -40.11
C PHE A 243 20.02 -9.43 -41.50
N SER A 244 19.10 -8.53 -41.87
CA SER A 244 18.54 -8.47 -43.23
C SER A 244 19.64 -8.27 -44.28
N SER A 245 20.61 -7.38 -44.00
CA SER A 245 21.76 -7.14 -44.87
C SER A 245 22.69 -8.35 -44.97
N ILE A 246 22.92 -9.06 -43.86
CA ILE A 246 23.68 -10.33 -43.85
C ILE A 246 22.97 -11.37 -44.71
N ILE A 247 21.66 -11.58 -44.53
CA ILE A 247 20.89 -12.57 -45.29
C ILE A 247 20.94 -12.23 -46.78
N LYS A 248 20.76 -10.96 -47.16
CA LYS A 248 20.90 -10.51 -48.56
C LYS A 248 22.29 -10.82 -49.12
N SER A 249 23.33 -10.56 -48.35
CA SER A 249 24.72 -10.88 -48.72
C SER A 249 24.94 -12.39 -48.90
N ILE A 250 24.42 -13.22 -47.99
CA ILE A 250 24.48 -14.69 -48.08
C ILE A 250 23.73 -15.20 -49.31
N VAL A 251 22.52 -14.71 -49.57
CA VAL A 251 21.74 -15.06 -50.77
C VAL A 251 22.51 -14.69 -52.04
N LEU A 252 23.15 -13.53 -52.05
CA LEU A 252 23.98 -13.11 -53.19
C LEU A 252 25.18 -14.05 -53.38
N LYS A 253 25.87 -14.43 -52.30
CA LYS A 253 26.97 -15.40 -52.34
C LYS A 253 26.50 -16.76 -52.88
N PHE A 254 25.33 -17.25 -52.46
CA PHE A 254 24.75 -18.48 -53.00
C PHE A 254 24.44 -18.38 -54.49
N ARG A 255 23.92 -17.23 -54.95
CA ARG A 255 23.69 -17.01 -56.39
C ARG A 255 25.00 -17.02 -57.18
N VAL A 256 26.05 -16.38 -56.68
CA VAL A 256 27.39 -16.40 -57.30
C VAL A 256 27.94 -17.81 -57.34
N LEU A 257 27.86 -18.57 -56.23
CA LEU A 257 28.25 -19.98 -56.18
C LEU A 257 27.49 -20.82 -57.21
N ARG A 258 26.18 -20.61 -57.36
CA ARG A 258 25.37 -21.28 -58.38
C ARG A 258 25.87 -20.94 -59.80
N PHE A 259 26.16 -19.67 -60.08
CA PHE A 259 26.69 -19.26 -61.38
C PHE A 259 28.09 -19.85 -61.63
N ASN A 260 28.96 -19.89 -60.63
CA ASN A 260 30.28 -20.51 -60.76
C ASN A 260 30.17 -22.02 -61.00
N ALA A 261 29.24 -22.71 -60.33
CA ALA A 261 28.97 -24.12 -60.59
C ALA A 261 28.45 -24.35 -62.02
N LEU A 262 27.53 -23.50 -62.48
CA LEU A 262 27.03 -23.55 -63.86
C LEU A 262 28.13 -23.28 -64.88
N LEU A 263 28.98 -22.29 -64.65
CA LEU A 263 30.13 -22.01 -65.51
C LEU A 263 31.09 -23.20 -65.56
N SER A 264 31.37 -23.83 -64.41
CA SER A 264 32.21 -25.02 -64.33
C SER A 264 31.64 -26.23 -65.10
N ILE A 265 30.32 -26.42 -65.06
CA ILE A 265 29.65 -27.51 -65.79
C ILE A 265 29.55 -27.19 -67.29
N TYR A 266 29.13 -25.97 -67.62
CA TYR A 266 28.96 -25.46 -68.99
C TYR A 266 30.16 -24.62 -69.43
N ASN A 267 31.35 -25.21 -69.33
CA ASN A 267 32.54 -24.64 -69.93
C ASN A 267 32.40 -24.58 -71.45
N LYS A 268 33.15 -23.66 -72.08
CA LYS A 268 33.15 -23.50 -73.55
C LYS A 268 33.41 -24.82 -74.26
N ASP A 269 34.35 -25.61 -73.74
CA ASP A 269 34.71 -26.93 -74.26
C ASP A 269 33.58 -27.96 -74.10
N THR A 270 32.85 -27.96 -72.98
CA THR A 270 31.73 -28.92 -72.79
C THR A 270 30.54 -28.57 -73.67
N VAL A 271 30.27 -27.28 -73.86
CA VAL A 271 29.24 -26.79 -74.80
C VAL A 271 29.61 -27.11 -76.25
N GLU A 272 30.88 -26.95 -76.63
CA GLU A 272 31.35 -27.27 -77.97
C GLU A 272 31.30 -28.78 -78.25
N ARG A 273 31.66 -29.62 -77.27
CA ARG A 273 31.46 -31.07 -77.35
C ARG A 273 29.99 -31.46 -77.45
N LEU A 274 29.10 -30.82 -76.69
CA LEU A 274 27.65 -31.03 -76.79
C LEU A 274 27.10 -30.65 -78.16
N LYS A 275 27.63 -29.58 -78.79
CA LYS A 275 27.29 -29.23 -80.17
C LYS A 275 27.74 -30.29 -81.16
N ILE A 276 28.97 -30.79 -81.03
CA ILE A 276 29.47 -31.88 -81.88
C ILE A 276 28.58 -33.12 -81.76
N ILE A 277 28.27 -33.54 -80.53
CA ILE A 277 27.37 -34.69 -80.28
C ILE A 277 26.01 -34.47 -80.93
N ARG A 278 25.42 -33.28 -80.78
CA ARG A 278 24.14 -32.95 -81.41
C ARG A 278 24.24 -33.01 -82.94
N ASP A 279 25.28 -32.44 -83.51
CA ASP A 279 25.44 -32.40 -84.96
C ASP A 279 25.71 -33.81 -85.53
N ASP A 280 26.39 -34.68 -84.79
CA ASP A 280 26.58 -36.09 -85.16
C ASP A 280 25.29 -36.92 -85.01
N LEU A 281 24.49 -36.68 -83.97
CA LEU A 281 23.15 -37.29 -83.83
C LEU A 281 22.23 -36.86 -84.97
N LEU A 282 22.23 -35.58 -85.34
CA LEU A 282 21.45 -35.08 -86.49
C LEU A 282 21.91 -35.72 -87.81
N LYS A 283 23.23 -35.88 -88.00
CA LYS A 283 23.74 -36.62 -89.18
C LYS A 283 23.24 -38.07 -89.18
N GLU A 284 23.31 -38.75 -88.04
CA GLU A 284 22.87 -40.14 -87.95
C GLU A 284 21.37 -40.28 -88.16
N GLU A 285 20.56 -39.36 -87.62
CA GLU A 285 19.13 -39.27 -87.90
C GLU A 285 18.87 -39.07 -89.40
N THR A 286 19.59 -38.16 -90.06
CA THR A 286 19.42 -37.95 -91.51
C THR A 286 19.83 -39.16 -92.34
N LYS A 287 20.88 -39.91 -91.94
CA LYS A 287 21.26 -41.16 -92.61
C LYS A 287 20.19 -42.22 -92.44
N MET A 288 19.70 -42.42 -91.21
CA MET A 288 18.62 -43.37 -90.93
C MET A 288 17.34 -43.01 -91.70
N CYS A 289 17.00 -41.73 -91.79
CA CYS A 289 15.90 -41.27 -92.64
C CYS A 289 16.17 -41.53 -94.13
N GLN A 290 17.39 -41.34 -94.62
CA GLN A 290 17.75 -41.66 -96.01
C GLN A 290 17.70 -43.16 -96.29
N GLU A 291 18.17 -43.99 -95.37
CA GLU A 291 18.10 -45.45 -95.45
C GLU A 291 16.65 -45.94 -95.42
N LEU A 292 15.81 -45.38 -94.53
CA LEU A 292 14.38 -45.65 -94.50
C LEU A 292 13.70 -45.25 -95.82
N ASN A 293 13.97 -44.05 -96.33
CA ASN A 293 13.40 -43.59 -97.60
C ASN A 293 13.88 -44.44 -98.78
N ALA A 294 15.13 -44.91 -98.76
CA ALA A 294 15.67 -45.81 -99.78
C ALA A 294 15.02 -47.19 -99.72
N LEU A 295 14.85 -47.74 -98.51
CA LEU A 295 14.17 -49.03 -98.28
C LEU A 295 12.69 -48.94 -98.63
N GLU A 296 12.01 -47.85 -98.29
CA GLU A 296 10.63 -47.57 -98.72
C GLU A 296 10.54 -47.45 -100.24
N SER A 297 11.52 -46.79 -100.87
CA SER A 297 11.59 -46.71 -102.33
C SER A 297 11.84 -48.08 -102.96
N GLU A 298 12.66 -48.93 -102.36
CA GLU A 298 12.91 -50.30 -102.83
C GLU A 298 11.69 -51.20 -102.63
N LEU A 299 11.06 -51.14 -101.46
CA LEU A 299 9.77 -51.78 -101.17
C LEU A 299 8.70 -51.33 -102.16
N SER A 300 8.61 -50.03 -102.46
CA SER A 300 7.65 -49.53 -103.45
C SER A 300 7.94 -50.09 -104.84
N LYS A 301 9.21 -50.27 -105.23
CA LYS A 301 9.57 -50.93 -106.49
C LYS A 301 9.18 -52.40 -106.50
N TYR A 302 9.42 -53.14 -105.41
CA TYR A 302 8.96 -54.53 -105.29
C TYR A 302 7.44 -54.64 -105.29
N GLN A 303 6.75 -53.64 -104.73
CA GLN A 303 5.29 -53.57 -104.69
C GLN A 303 4.68 -53.21 -106.07
N ILE A 304 5.46 -52.60 -106.96
CA ILE A 304 5.08 -52.26 -108.35
C ILE A 304 5.51 -53.38 -109.34
N CYS A 305 6.43 -54.27 -108.96
CA CYS A 305 6.78 -55.44 -109.78
C CYS A 305 5.66 -56.50 -109.74
N ASP A 306 4.69 -56.36 -110.65
CA ASP A 306 3.65 -57.37 -110.98
C ASP A 306 4.22 -58.77 -111.32
N GLU A 307 5.53 -58.88 -111.54
CA GLU A 307 6.22 -60.16 -111.76
C GLU A 307 6.10 -61.11 -110.56
N LEU A 308 6.05 -60.60 -109.32
CA LEU A 308 5.90 -61.44 -108.12
C LEU A 308 4.49 -62.02 -107.97
N GLU A 309 3.45 -61.26 -108.32
CA GLU A 309 2.08 -61.80 -108.38
C GLU A 309 1.95 -62.86 -109.47
N SER A 310 2.65 -62.70 -110.60
CA SER A 310 2.67 -63.70 -111.67
C SER A 310 3.38 -65.00 -111.24
N ILE A 311 4.50 -64.91 -110.51
CA ILE A 311 5.23 -66.08 -110.01
C ILE A 311 4.41 -66.80 -108.92
N VAL A 312 3.76 -66.05 -108.02
CA VAL A 312 2.89 -66.63 -106.98
C VAL A 312 1.68 -67.33 -107.61
N GLN A 313 1.07 -66.78 -108.66
CA GLN A 313 -0.01 -67.45 -109.41
C GLN A 313 0.46 -68.70 -110.17
N ILE A 314 1.69 -68.73 -110.67
CA ILE A 314 2.27 -69.92 -111.34
C ILE A 314 2.53 -71.06 -110.34
N TYR A 315 2.89 -70.75 -109.08
CA TYR A 315 3.16 -71.75 -108.04
C TYR A 315 1.94 -72.17 -107.21
N THR A 316 0.80 -71.49 -107.35
CA THR A 316 -0.46 -71.84 -106.64
C THR A 316 -1.46 -72.62 -107.50
N LYS A 317 -1.05 -73.13 -108.68
CA LYS A 317 -1.88 -73.99 -109.52
C LYS A 317 -1.40 -75.43 -109.58
#